data_AF-A0A1Z5HDU3-F1
#
_entry.id   AF-A0A1Z5HDU3-F1
#
_cell.length_a   1.000
_cell.length_b   1.000
_cell.length_c   1.000
_cell.angle_alpha   90.00
_cell.angle_beta   90.00
_cell.angle_gamma   90.00
#
_symmetry.space_group_name_H-M   'P 1'
#
loop_
_entity.id
_entity.type
_entity.pdbx_description
1 polymer ?
#
loop_
_entity_poly.entity_id
_entity_poly.type
_entity_poly.pdbx_seq_one_letter_code
_entity_poly.pdbx_strand_id
1 'polypeptide(L)'
;MDNILKQGKIKSKSFKYKNEAIPVIVQYMDQEPSKLTLSDESTINSSCLNCYDLNCLTLENNSIVMDELSSSQTNILCPTEAIFLNESGEVEINVQDCIGCGLCVVSCPVGAIYIGKEDVAIINRKNQSMEFSDEPFQVKCIVKSSPAIQENEKKLRKIIKLINELPDRTSVLNKLVCKSLQLTGLDTNLTRQGDVNLRMDAVSIDINNNHILVEIEHTANLDSPRDILDDVAVFCSRYDIDKSKASGLIVLTELPNKRTEYWELITDIEKVVKVKIATLPLSSLLALTWSGSLLCLTDFYLGNNNTSARNATYKLLLRSINIPNKNSLIEAAK
;
A
#
# COMPACT_ATOMS: atom_id res chain seq x y z
N MET A 1 -30.60 -18.16 22.71
CA MET A 1 -29.70 -19.25 23.15
C MET A 1 -28.30 -18.76 22.85
N ASP A 2 -27.77 -18.00 23.80
CA ASP A 2 -26.42 -17.45 23.75
C ASP A 2 -25.44 -18.44 24.38
N ASN A 3 -24.48 -18.91 23.57
CA ASN A 3 -23.07 -19.15 23.90
C ASN A 3 -22.44 -20.11 22.87
N ILE A 4 -21.10 -20.04 22.79
CA ILE A 4 -20.15 -20.87 22.02
C ILE A 4 -19.86 -20.20 20.66
N LEU A 5 -18.95 -19.24 20.58
CA LEU A 5 -17.51 -19.47 20.72
C LEU A 5 -16.87 -18.45 21.66
N LYS A 6 -16.47 -18.89 22.86
CA LYS A 6 -15.40 -18.21 23.59
C LYS A 6 -14.11 -18.49 22.84
N GLN A 7 -13.79 -17.68 21.82
CA GLN A 7 -12.40 -17.54 21.40
C GLN A 7 -11.68 -16.97 22.61
N GLY A 8 -10.97 -17.83 23.35
CA GLY A 8 -10.04 -17.35 24.35
C GLY A 8 -9.10 -16.39 23.64
N LYS A 9 -9.06 -15.12 24.07
CA LYS A 9 -8.04 -14.19 23.59
C LYS A 9 -6.70 -14.89 23.80
N ILE A 10 -6.08 -15.35 22.72
CA ILE A 10 -4.73 -15.91 22.77
C ILE A 10 -3.89 -14.76 23.33
N LYS A 11 -3.39 -14.90 24.55
CA LYS A 11 -2.51 -13.89 25.14
C LYS A 11 -1.23 -13.94 24.32
N SER A 12 -1.04 -12.97 23.42
CA SER A 12 0.21 -12.81 22.71
C SER A 12 1.29 -12.54 23.76
N LYS A 13 2.33 -13.38 23.78
CA LYS A 13 3.50 -13.13 24.61
C LYS A 13 4.30 -12.04 23.91
N SER A 14 4.41 -10.86 24.51
CA SER A 14 5.23 -9.78 23.99
C SER A 14 6.66 -9.88 24.51
N PHE A 15 7.59 -9.30 23.75
CA PHE A 15 8.97 -9.14 24.17
C PHE A 15 9.28 -7.67 24.43
N LYS A 16 10.18 -7.41 25.39
CA LYS A 16 10.79 -6.09 25.61
C LYS A 16 12.30 -6.18 25.49
N TYR A 17 12.95 -5.07 25.18
CA TYR A 17 14.40 -5.00 25.24
C TYR A 17 14.87 -4.95 26.70
N LYS A 18 16.05 -5.51 26.95
CA LYS A 18 16.69 -5.47 28.28
C LYS A 18 16.91 -4.02 28.73
N ASN A 19 17.00 -3.81 30.04
CA ASN A 19 17.28 -2.51 30.67
C ASN A 19 16.24 -1.42 30.36
N GLU A 20 15.00 -1.80 30.02
CA GLU A 20 13.93 -0.87 29.62
C GLU A 20 14.28 0.02 28.43
N ALA A 21 15.28 -0.38 27.64
CA ALA A 21 15.67 0.34 26.44
C ALA A 21 14.52 0.33 25.42
N ILE A 22 14.29 1.45 24.74
CA ILE A 22 13.24 1.57 23.73
C ILE A 22 13.83 1.81 22.34
N PRO A 23 13.20 1.30 21.28
CA PRO A 23 13.63 1.59 19.91
C PRO A 23 13.46 3.07 19.58
N VAL A 24 14.48 3.67 18.98
CA VAL A 24 14.50 5.08 18.57
C VAL A 24 14.66 5.22 17.05
N ILE A 25 15.57 4.44 16.45
CA ILE A 25 15.86 4.52 15.01
C ILE A 25 15.83 3.11 14.41
N VAL A 26 15.13 2.96 13.30
CA VAL A 26 15.19 1.77 12.43
C VAL A 26 15.94 2.15 11.16
N GLN A 27 17.06 1.46 10.95
CA GLN A 27 17.80 1.47 9.70
C GLN A 27 17.55 0.15 8.96
N TYR A 28 16.80 0.23 7.86
CA TYR A 28 16.50 -0.94 7.05
C TYR A 28 17.74 -1.41 6.28
N MET A 29 17.89 -2.74 6.21
CA MET A 29 18.98 -3.42 5.51
C MET A 29 18.39 -4.21 4.33
N ASP A 30 19.06 -4.24 3.17
CA ASP A 30 18.61 -5.05 2.05
C ASP A 30 18.84 -6.54 2.35
N GLN A 31 17.77 -7.34 2.27
CA GLN A 31 17.82 -8.80 2.44
C GLN A 31 18.32 -9.32 3.78
N GLU A 32 18.40 -8.45 4.79
CA GLU A 32 18.86 -8.77 6.14
C GLU A 32 17.98 -8.07 7.20
N PRO A 33 18.01 -8.53 8.46
CA PRO A 33 17.32 -7.82 9.54
C PRO A 33 17.78 -6.37 9.65
N SER A 34 16.83 -5.47 9.90
CA SER A 34 17.11 -4.05 10.14
C SER A 34 18.04 -3.87 11.34
N LYS A 35 18.80 -2.78 11.35
CA LYS A 35 19.51 -2.32 12.53
C LYS A 35 18.61 -1.40 13.34
N LEU A 36 18.60 -1.61 14.65
CA LEU A 36 17.78 -0.87 15.58
C LEU A 36 18.68 -0.18 16.60
N THR A 37 18.62 1.15 16.63
CA THR A 37 19.25 1.95 17.68
C THR A 37 18.27 2.15 18.82
N LEU A 38 18.70 1.78 20.02
CA LEU A 38 17.91 1.89 21.25
C LEU A 38 18.21 3.21 21.99
N SER A 39 17.40 3.53 22.99
CA SER A 39 17.53 4.73 23.82
C SER A 39 18.80 4.79 24.66
N ASP A 40 19.48 3.67 24.86
CA ASP A 40 20.78 3.57 25.51
C ASP A 40 21.95 3.68 24.50
N GLU A 41 21.67 4.13 23.28
CA GLU A 41 22.59 4.27 22.14
C GLU A 41 23.13 2.95 21.58
N SER A 42 22.76 1.81 22.16
CA SER A 42 23.16 0.51 21.63
C SER A 42 22.48 0.24 20.28
N THR A 43 23.20 -0.45 19.39
CA THR A 43 22.68 -0.87 18.09
C THR A 43 22.63 -2.39 18.01
N ILE A 44 21.44 -2.93 17.74
CA ILE A 44 21.19 -4.36 17.64
C ILE A 44 20.51 -4.71 16.32
N ASN A 45 20.41 -6.00 16.00
CA ASN A 45 19.50 -6.43 14.95
C ASN A 45 18.06 -6.36 15.49
N SER A 46 17.14 -5.80 14.70
CA SER A 46 15.71 -5.80 15.01
C SER A 46 15.20 -7.23 15.16
N SER A 47 14.28 -7.47 16.10
CA SER A 47 13.65 -8.79 16.27
C SER A 47 12.17 -8.58 16.59
N CYS A 48 11.35 -9.58 16.26
CA CYS A 48 9.91 -9.51 16.45
C CYS A 48 9.58 -9.37 17.93
N LEU A 49 8.85 -8.32 18.29
CA LEU A 49 8.39 -8.07 19.65
C LEU A 49 6.99 -8.63 19.93
N ASN A 50 6.34 -9.21 18.91
CA ASN A 50 4.93 -9.58 18.98
C ASN A 50 4.08 -8.41 19.52
N CYS A 51 4.19 -7.27 18.81
CA CYS A 51 3.60 -6.00 19.22
C CYS A 51 2.09 -6.14 19.39
N TYR A 52 1.51 -5.43 20.34
CA TYR A 52 0.08 -5.53 20.65
C TYR A 52 -0.83 -5.10 19.50
N ASP A 53 -0.49 -3.98 18.85
CA ASP A 53 -1.30 -3.42 17.76
C ASP A 53 -1.20 -4.22 16.46
N LEU A 54 -0.22 -5.12 16.35
CA LEU A 54 0.00 -5.98 15.19
C LEU A 54 -0.05 -5.24 13.83
N ASN A 55 0.55 -4.05 13.76
CA ASN A 55 0.59 -3.22 12.53
C ASN A 55 1.15 -3.95 11.29
N CYS A 56 1.87 -5.07 11.46
CA CYS A 56 2.31 -5.91 10.35
C CYS A 56 1.22 -6.81 9.75
N LEU A 57 0.10 -7.00 10.47
CA LEU A 57 -1.08 -7.77 10.08
C LEU A 57 -2.27 -6.85 9.75
N THR A 58 -2.43 -5.77 10.50
CA THR A 58 -3.61 -4.90 10.41
C THR A 58 -3.25 -3.45 10.15
N LEU A 59 -4.06 -2.79 9.33
CA LEU A 59 -4.09 -1.35 9.11
C LEU A 59 -5.55 -0.91 9.17
N GLU A 60 -5.92 -0.27 10.28
CA GLU A 60 -7.23 0.34 10.45
C GLU A 60 -7.36 1.54 9.53
N ASN A 61 -8.49 1.63 8.83
CA ASN A 61 -8.90 2.85 8.18
C ASN A 61 -10.11 3.40 8.94
N ASN A 62 -9.89 4.44 9.74
CA ASN A 62 -10.94 5.08 10.54
C ASN A 62 -11.76 6.09 9.73
N SER A 63 -11.31 6.42 8.53
CA SER A 63 -12.00 7.29 7.59
C SER A 63 -12.82 6.42 6.63
N ILE A 64 -14.03 6.05 7.06
CA ILE A 64 -15.03 5.51 6.15
C ILE A 64 -15.52 6.69 5.31
N VAL A 65 -15.11 6.72 4.04
CA VAL A 65 -15.48 7.79 3.09
C VAL A 65 -17.00 7.85 2.90
N MET A 66 -17.66 6.69 2.96
CA MET A 66 -19.11 6.54 2.79
C MET A 66 -19.64 5.37 3.61
N ASP A 67 -20.73 5.58 4.36
CA ASP A 67 -21.27 4.57 5.28
C ASP A 67 -21.61 3.24 4.59
N GLU A 68 -22.04 3.28 3.32
CA GLU A 68 -22.38 2.10 2.52
C GLU A 68 -21.17 1.18 2.28
N LEU A 69 -19.95 1.73 2.34
CA LEU A 69 -18.70 1.02 2.10
C LEU A 69 -18.18 0.27 3.33
N SER A 70 -18.72 0.55 4.53
CA SER A 70 -18.27 -0.01 5.81
C SER A 70 -18.04 -1.52 5.77
N SER A 71 -19.01 -2.26 5.25
CA SER A 71 -18.98 -3.73 5.14
C SER A 71 -17.99 -4.32 4.12
N SER A 72 -17.49 -3.52 3.19
CA SER A 72 -16.55 -3.95 2.14
C SER A 72 -15.10 -3.81 2.60
N GLN A 73 -14.89 -3.14 3.74
CA GLN A 73 -13.57 -2.84 4.24
C GLN A 73 -12.97 -4.04 4.95
N THR A 74 -11.65 -4.13 4.84
CA THR A 74 -10.84 -5.04 5.62
C THR A 74 -9.71 -4.28 6.29
N ASN A 75 -9.44 -4.59 7.54
CA ASN A 75 -8.24 -4.12 8.23
C ASN A 75 -7.02 -4.98 7.90
N ILE A 76 -7.17 -6.12 7.24
CA ILE A 76 -6.06 -6.99 6.85
C ILE A 76 -5.12 -6.22 5.91
N LEU A 77 -3.84 -6.17 6.30
CA LEU A 77 -2.81 -5.47 5.55
C LEU A 77 -2.28 -6.29 4.37
N CYS A 78 -2.14 -7.60 4.53
CA CYS A 78 -1.59 -8.46 3.51
C CYS A 78 -2.63 -8.82 2.45
N PRO A 79 -2.43 -8.48 1.16
CA PRO A 79 -3.44 -8.67 0.14
C PRO A 79 -3.73 -10.15 -0.14
N THR A 80 -2.77 -11.04 0.16
CA THR A 80 -2.89 -12.50 0.02
C THR A 80 -3.01 -13.22 1.36
N GLU A 81 -3.13 -12.51 2.48
CA GLU A 81 -3.24 -13.09 3.83
C GLU A 81 -2.06 -14.02 4.22
N ALA A 82 -0.92 -13.89 3.52
CA ALA A 82 0.26 -14.71 3.72
C ALA A 82 0.93 -14.52 5.08
N ILE A 83 0.63 -13.44 5.80
CA ILE A 83 1.12 -13.19 7.17
C ILE A 83 -0.08 -13.22 8.12
N PHE A 84 0.00 -14.04 9.16
CA PHE A 84 -1.12 -14.37 10.06
C PHE A 84 -0.63 -14.62 11.50
N LEU A 85 -1.56 -14.68 12.46
CA LEU A 85 -1.29 -15.20 13.80
C LEU A 85 -1.52 -16.71 13.83
N ASN A 86 -0.52 -17.48 14.22
CA ASN A 86 -0.67 -18.92 14.42
C ASN A 86 -1.39 -19.25 15.74
N GLU A 87 -1.65 -20.54 15.98
CA GLU A 87 -2.35 -21.02 17.18
C GLU A 87 -1.65 -20.65 18.51
N SER A 88 -0.34 -20.39 18.45
CA SER A 88 0.46 -19.97 19.62
C SER A 88 0.42 -18.45 19.85
N GLY A 89 -0.26 -17.69 19.00
CA GLY A 89 -0.33 -16.23 19.08
C GLY A 89 0.95 -15.54 18.63
N GLU A 90 1.72 -16.20 17.76
CA GLU A 90 2.90 -15.65 17.13
C GLU A 90 2.62 -15.32 15.66
N VAL A 91 3.18 -14.21 15.18
CA VAL A 91 3.10 -13.83 13.77
C VAL A 91 3.92 -14.82 12.94
N GLU A 92 3.33 -15.35 11.88
CA GLU A 92 3.93 -16.32 10.95
C GLU A 92 3.70 -15.89 9.49
N ILE A 93 4.57 -16.35 8.58
CA ILE A 93 4.46 -16.07 7.15
C ILE A 93 4.41 -17.38 6.37
N ASN A 94 3.35 -17.58 5.60
CA ASN A 94 3.32 -18.59 4.55
C ASN A 94 4.12 -18.10 3.35
N VAL A 95 5.26 -18.74 3.11
CA VAL A 95 6.17 -18.40 2.01
C VAL A 95 5.53 -18.62 0.64
N GLN A 96 4.61 -19.59 0.51
CA GLN A 96 3.99 -19.93 -0.77
C GLN A 96 2.98 -18.86 -1.24
N ASP A 97 2.29 -18.21 -0.29
CA ASP A 97 1.28 -17.20 -0.59
C ASP A 97 1.88 -15.77 -0.64
N CYS A 98 3.15 -15.63 -0.24
CA CYS A 98 3.82 -14.34 -0.14
C CYS A 98 4.25 -13.83 -1.52
N ILE A 99 3.62 -12.73 -1.97
CA ILE A 99 3.98 -12.08 -3.24
C ILE A 99 5.13 -11.08 -3.13
N GLY A 100 5.72 -10.89 -1.95
CA GLY A 100 6.87 -9.99 -1.77
C GLY A 100 6.57 -8.49 -1.82
N CYS A 101 5.30 -8.08 -1.65
CA CYS A 101 4.87 -6.67 -1.79
C CYS A 101 5.41 -5.73 -0.70
N GLY A 102 5.79 -6.26 0.46
CA GLY A 102 6.46 -5.49 1.50
C GLY A 102 5.59 -4.60 2.40
N LEU A 103 4.26 -4.66 2.30
CA LEU A 103 3.39 -3.87 3.19
C LEU A 103 3.64 -4.14 4.68
N CYS A 104 3.83 -5.41 5.05
CA CYS A 104 4.16 -5.81 6.41
C CYS A 104 5.57 -5.35 6.85
N VAL A 105 6.51 -5.22 5.92
CA VAL A 105 7.87 -4.71 6.17
C VAL A 105 7.81 -3.23 6.54
N VAL A 106 7.09 -2.44 5.74
CA VAL A 106 6.90 -1.00 5.98
C VAL A 106 6.13 -0.74 7.26
N SER A 107 5.12 -1.56 7.55
CA SER A 107 4.23 -1.36 8.70
C SER A 107 4.80 -1.92 10.01
N CYS A 108 5.83 -2.75 9.95
CA CYS A 108 6.52 -3.23 11.14
C CYS A 108 7.24 -2.06 11.85
N PRO A 109 6.81 -1.68 13.06
CA PRO A 109 7.32 -0.49 13.74
C PRO A 109 8.80 -0.61 14.13
N VAL A 110 9.22 -1.82 14.50
CA VAL A 110 10.59 -2.12 14.94
C VAL A 110 11.47 -2.69 13.82
N GLY A 111 10.96 -2.73 12.58
CA GLY A 111 11.72 -3.23 11.43
C GLY A 111 12.15 -4.70 11.52
N ALA A 112 11.39 -5.54 12.24
CA ALA A 112 11.70 -6.96 12.43
C ALA A 112 11.41 -7.85 11.22
N ILE A 113 10.65 -7.33 10.25
CA ILE A 113 10.31 -8.03 9.01
C ILE A 113 11.15 -7.43 7.88
N TYR A 114 11.67 -8.25 6.99
CA TYR A 114 12.45 -7.84 5.81
C TYR A 114 12.16 -8.75 4.62
N ILE A 115 12.44 -8.30 3.39
CA ILE A 115 12.33 -9.15 2.19
C ILE A 115 13.65 -9.88 2.00
N GLY A 116 13.64 -11.22 2.11
CA GLY A 116 14.82 -12.06 1.95
C GLY A 116 15.25 -12.30 0.51
N LYS A 117 16.28 -13.14 0.33
CA LYS A 117 16.89 -13.46 -0.97
C LYS A 117 15.94 -14.08 -2.00
N GLU A 118 14.89 -14.73 -1.54
CA GLU A 118 13.86 -15.35 -2.39
C GLU A 118 12.72 -14.36 -2.75
N ASP A 119 12.88 -13.08 -2.42
CA ASP A 119 11.90 -12.00 -2.53
C ASP A 119 10.61 -12.26 -1.73
N VAL A 120 10.70 -13.03 -0.63
CA VAL A 120 9.62 -13.30 0.31
C VAL A 120 9.89 -12.59 1.64
N ALA A 121 8.83 -12.24 2.36
CA ALA A 121 8.97 -11.61 3.67
C ALA A 121 9.45 -12.63 4.72
N ILE A 122 10.36 -12.21 5.59
CA ILE A 122 10.96 -13.01 6.66
C ILE A 122 10.87 -12.23 7.97
N ILE A 123 10.51 -12.91 9.06
CA ILE A 123 10.46 -12.34 10.41
C ILE A 123 11.75 -12.72 11.15
N ASN A 124 12.55 -11.73 11.57
CA ASN A 124 13.67 -12.00 12.46
C ASN A 124 13.17 -12.26 13.89
N ARG A 125 13.61 -13.37 14.49
CA ARG A 125 13.27 -13.79 15.87
C ARG A 125 14.50 -14.02 16.75
N LYS A 126 15.65 -13.45 16.38
CA LYS A 126 16.88 -13.60 17.16
C LYS A 126 16.82 -12.74 18.42
N ASN A 127 16.35 -13.34 19.51
CA ASN A 127 16.01 -12.64 20.76
C ASN A 127 17.18 -12.42 21.74
N GLN A 128 18.42 -12.27 21.26
CA GLN A 128 19.60 -12.23 22.14
C GLN A 128 19.58 -11.07 23.17
N SER A 129 18.90 -9.97 22.84
CA SER A 129 18.81 -8.76 23.67
C SER A 129 17.40 -8.47 24.20
N MET A 130 16.53 -9.49 24.24
CA MET A 130 15.12 -9.32 24.63
C MET A 130 14.72 -10.27 25.75
N GLU A 131 13.70 -9.90 26.49
CA GLU A 131 13.13 -10.66 27.60
C GLU A 131 11.59 -10.66 27.50
N PHE A 132 10.97 -11.70 28.07
CA PHE A 132 9.52 -11.82 28.05
C PHE A 132 8.88 -10.69 28.86
N SER A 133 7.74 -10.22 28.36
CA SER A 133 6.93 -9.21 29.02
C SER A 133 5.48 -9.66 29.01
N ASP A 134 4.83 -9.59 30.18
CA ASP A 134 3.37 -9.68 30.28
C ASP A 134 2.68 -8.37 29.87
N GLU A 135 3.45 -7.29 29.72
CA GLU A 135 2.97 -6.00 29.24
C GLU A 135 3.14 -5.87 27.72
N PRO A 136 2.10 -5.37 27.02
CA PRO A 136 2.14 -5.15 25.58
C PRO A 136 3.21 -4.12 25.21
N PHE A 137 4.06 -4.44 24.22
CA PHE A 137 4.95 -3.43 23.65
C PHE A 137 4.12 -2.43 22.83
N GLN A 138 4.06 -1.19 23.33
CA GLN A 138 3.49 -0.06 22.61
C GLN A 138 4.60 0.72 21.91
N VAL A 139 4.39 0.93 20.62
CA VAL A 139 5.34 1.62 19.76
C VAL A 139 5.36 3.11 20.12
N LYS A 140 6.53 3.64 20.46
CA LYS A 140 6.77 5.09 20.56
C LYS A 140 7.28 5.61 19.20
N CYS A 141 7.42 6.93 19.04
CA CYS A 141 7.95 7.52 17.81
C CYS A 141 9.33 6.91 17.47
N ILE A 142 9.38 6.17 16.36
CA ILE A 142 10.60 5.57 15.81
C ILE A 142 10.91 6.25 14.49
N VAL A 143 12.13 6.75 14.35
CA VAL A 143 12.61 7.35 13.10
C VAL A 143 13.04 6.24 12.14
N LYS A 144 12.53 6.30 10.90
CA LYS A 144 12.96 5.42 9.80
C LYS A 144 13.99 6.17 8.95
N SER A 145 15.24 5.68 8.91
CA SER A 145 16.35 6.41 8.30
C SER A 145 16.56 6.14 6.80
N SER A 146 15.86 5.14 6.25
CA SER A 146 16.00 4.68 4.87
C SER A 146 14.68 4.10 4.37
N PRO A 147 14.48 3.97 3.05
CA PRO A 147 13.37 3.18 2.53
C PRO A 147 13.48 1.74 3.05
N ALA A 148 12.33 1.17 3.41
CA ALA A 148 12.23 -0.19 3.89
C ALA A 148 12.62 -1.22 2.83
N ILE A 149 12.34 -0.90 1.57
CA ILE A 149 12.68 -1.71 0.40
C ILE A 149 13.18 -0.77 -0.69
N GLN A 150 14.38 -1.04 -1.22
CA GLN A 150 14.85 -0.36 -2.42
C GLN A 150 14.19 -1.00 -3.64
N GLU A 151 13.44 -0.19 -4.39
CA GLU A 151 12.77 -0.62 -5.61
C GLU A 151 13.77 -1.00 -6.71
N ASN A 152 13.37 -1.95 -7.55
CA ASN A 152 13.99 -2.20 -8.85
C ASN A 152 13.01 -2.89 -9.78
N GLU A 153 13.30 -2.86 -11.08
CA GLU A 153 12.46 -3.48 -12.11
C GLU A 153 12.19 -4.98 -11.84
N LYS A 154 13.22 -5.76 -11.47
CA LYS A 154 13.08 -7.21 -11.25
C LYS A 154 12.08 -7.52 -10.12
N LYS A 155 12.20 -6.83 -8.98
CA LYS A 155 11.31 -6.98 -7.82
C LYS A 155 9.87 -6.63 -8.21
N LEU A 156 9.67 -5.47 -8.85
CA LEU A 156 8.35 -5.00 -9.25
C LEU A 156 7.67 -5.93 -10.27
N ARG A 157 8.40 -6.36 -11.31
CA ARG A 157 7.87 -7.31 -12.30
C ARG A 157 7.54 -8.67 -11.68
N LYS A 158 8.34 -9.13 -10.71
CA LYS A 158 8.04 -10.37 -9.98
C LYS A 158 6.74 -10.25 -9.18
N ILE A 159 6.52 -9.15 -8.47
CA ILE A 159 5.26 -8.89 -7.75
C ILE A 159 4.08 -8.91 -8.73
N ILE A 160 4.15 -8.16 -9.83
CA ILE A 160 3.09 -8.10 -10.84
C ILE A 160 2.81 -9.48 -11.44
N LYS A 161 3.88 -10.24 -11.76
CA LYS A 161 3.75 -11.60 -12.28
C LYS A 161 3.02 -12.51 -11.29
N LEU A 162 3.44 -12.54 -10.03
CA LEU A 162 2.82 -13.38 -9.01
C LEU A 162 1.34 -13.02 -8.81
N ILE A 163 1.00 -11.73 -8.78
CA ILE A 163 -0.40 -11.27 -8.72
C ILE A 163 -1.19 -11.82 -9.92
N ASN A 164 -0.66 -11.71 -11.14
CA ASN A 164 -1.35 -12.13 -12.36
C ASN A 164 -1.57 -13.65 -12.46
N GLU A 165 -0.77 -14.44 -11.74
CA GLU A 165 -0.87 -15.91 -11.66
C GLU A 165 -1.89 -16.38 -10.60
N LEU A 166 -2.39 -15.50 -9.73
CA LEU A 166 -3.39 -15.84 -8.72
C LEU A 166 -4.81 -15.91 -9.31
N PRO A 167 -5.67 -16.84 -8.83
CA PRO A 167 -7.07 -16.93 -9.25
C PRO A 167 -7.88 -15.66 -8.96
N ASP A 168 -7.61 -15.00 -7.84
CA ASP A 168 -8.28 -13.80 -7.32
C ASP A 168 -7.46 -12.52 -7.56
N ARG A 169 -6.65 -12.50 -8.62
CA ARG A 169 -5.70 -11.43 -8.97
C ARG A 169 -6.24 -10.00 -8.83
N THR A 170 -7.50 -9.75 -9.22
CA THR A 170 -8.12 -8.41 -9.14
C THR A 170 -8.36 -8.02 -7.68
N SER A 171 -8.90 -8.93 -6.87
CA SER A 171 -9.09 -8.70 -5.43
C SER A 171 -7.75 -8.44 -4.73
N VAL A 172 -6.72 -9.23 -5.05
CA VAL A 172 -5.36 -9.08 -4.51
C VAL A 172 -4.75 -7.74 -4.92
N LEU A 173 -4.88 -7.35 -6.19
CA LEU A 173 -4.38 -6.06 -6.68
C LEU A 173 -5.12 -4.88 -6.01
N ASN A 174 -6.46 -4.95 -5.92
CA ASN A 174 -7.27 -3.91 -5.28
C ASN A 174 -6.91 -3.73 -3.80
N LYS A 175 -6.76 -4.84 -3.06
CA LYS A 175 -6.28 -4.82 -1.66
C LYS A 175 -4.88 -4.19 -1.55
N LEU A 176 -3.95 -4.58 -2.43
CA LEU A 176 -2.58 -4.04 -2.45
C LEU A 176 -2.58 -2.52 -2.69
N VAL A 177 -3.31 -2.06 -3.70
CA VAL A 177 -3.40 -0.65 -4.06
C VAL A 177 -4.09 0.15 -2.95
N CYS A 178 -5.23 -0.31 -2.45
CA CYS A 178 -5.96 0.34 -1.35
C CYS A 178 -5.07 0.52 -0.12
N LYS A 179 -4.38 -0.54 0.33
CA LYS A 179 -3.48 -0.44 1.49
C LYS A 179 -2.26 0.43 1.23
N SER A 180 -1.74 0.44 0.00
CA SER A 180 -0.64 1.34 -0.38
C SER A 180 -1.07 2.81 -0.41
N LEU A 181 -2.28 3.11 -0.88
CA LEU A 181 -2.85 4.46 -0.84
C LEU A 181 -3.05 4.94 0.60
N GLN A 182 -3.60 4.10 1.47
CA GLN A 182 -3.73 4.38 2.91
C GLN A 182 -2.36 4.67 3.55
N LEU A 183 -1.34 3.84 3.30
CA LEU A 183 0.01 4.05 3.83
C LEU A 183 0.73 5.28 3.25
N THR A 184 0.28 5.80 2.12
CA THR A 184 0.81 7.04 1.52
C THR A 184 -0.06 8.26 1.84
N GLY A 185 -0.99 8.13 2.80
CA GLY A 185 -1.76 9.23 3.37
C GLY A 185 -3.05 9.57 2.62
N LEU A 186 -3.54 8.67 1.76
CA LEU A 186 -4.83 8.83 1.09
C LEU A 186 -5.86 7.90 1.71
N ASP A 187 -6.93 8.47 2.27
CA ASP A 187 -8.01 7.73 2.89
C ASP A 187 -8.84 7.03 1.82
N THR A 188 -8.58 5.74 1.61
CA THR A 188 -9.16 4.93 0.53
C THR A 188 -10.02 3.79 1.08
N ASN A 189 -11.20 3.58 0.50
CA ASN A 189 -12.08 2.46 0.79
C ASN A 189 -12.36 1.64 -0.47
N LEU A 190 -12.31 0.31 -0.35
CA LEU A 190 -12.71 -0.59 -1.45
C LEU A 190 -14.23 -0.55 -1.63
N THR A 191 -14.70 -0.66 -2.87
CA THR A 191 -16.11 -0.91 -3.16
C THR A 191 -16.40 -2.41 -3.16
N ARG A 192 -17.68 -2.79 -3.08
CA ARG A 192 -18.05 -4.20 -3.16
C ARG A 192 -18.02 -4.66 -4.61
N GLN A 193 -17.31 -5.74 -4.87
CA GLN A 193 -17.37 -6.39 -6.18
C GLN A 193 -18.81 -6.82 -6.49
N GLY A 194 -19.37 -6.35 -7.60
CA GLY A 194 -20.73 -6.64 -8.04
C GLY A 194 -21.81 -5.68 -7.51
N ASP A 195 -21.44 -4.64 -6.77
CA ASP A 195 -22.39 -3.58 -6.41
C ASP A 195 -22.62 -2.63 -7.59
N VAL A 196 -23.83 -2.63 -8.13
CA VAL A 196 -24.21 -1.76 -9.25
C VAL A 196 -24.38 -0.29 -8.84
N ASN A 197 -24.37 0.01 -7.53
CA ASN A 197 -24.49 1.35 -7.00
C ASN A 197 -23.16 2.11 -6.97
N LEU A 198 -22.05 1.40 -6.84
CA LEU A 198 -20.70 1.96 -6.76
C LEU A 198 -19.79 1.07 -7.62
N ARG A 199 -19.45 1.54 -8.82
CA ARG A 199 -18.83 0.70 -9.86
C ARG A 199 -17.30 0.75 -9.85
N MET A 200 -16.71 1.88 -9.52
CA MET A 200 -15.25 2.00 -9.36
C MET A 200 -14.72 1.02 -8.33
N ASP A 201 -13.46 0.60 -8.47
CA ASP A 201 -12.81 -0.35 -7.57
C ASP A 201 -12.63 0.18 -6.13
N ALA A 202 -12.39 1.48 -5.99
CA ALA A 202 -12.25 2.14 -4.71
C ALA A 202 -12.66 3.62 -4.76
N VAL A 203 -12.96 4.18 -3.59
CA VAL A 203 -13.21 5.61 -3.41
C VAL A 203 -12.22 6.13 -2.39
N SER A 204 -11.59 7.25 -2.68
CA SER A 204 -10.74 7.95 -1.74
C SER A 204 -11.23 9.36 -1.47
N ILE A 205 -10.75 9.94 -0.37
CA ILE A 205 -10.97 11.35 -0.05
C ILE A 205 -9.62 12.03 0.25
N ASP A 206 -9.43 13.23 -0.30
CA ASP A 206 -8.25 14.04 -0.01
C ASP A 206 -8.45 14.92 1.23
N ILE A 207 -7.38 15.60 1.64
CA ILE A 207 -7.38 16.52 2.79
C ILE A 207 -8.35 17.70 2.66
N ASN A 208 -8.81 18.01 1.45
CA ASN A 208 -9.75 19.10 1.16
C ASN A 208 -11.19 18.58 1.02
N ASN A 209 -11.44 17.32 1.36
CA ASN A 209 -12.73 16.65 1.23
C ASN A 209 -13.21 16.54 -0.24
N ASN A 210 -12.27 16.42 -1.18
CA ASN A 210 -12.56 16.06 -2.56
C ASN A 210 -12.54 14.54 -2.71
N HIS A 211 -13.53 14.01 -3.43
CA HIS A 211 -13.64 12.60 -3.74
C HIS A 211 -12.77 12.23 -4.94
N ILE A 212 -12.09 11.10 -4.83
CA ILE A 212 -11.26 10.53 -5.87
C ILE A 212 -11.81 9.13 -6.15
N LEU A 213 -12.39 8.95 -7.34
CA LEU A 213 -12.87 7.64 -7.79
C LEU A 213 -11.70 6.89 -8.41
N VAL A 214 -11.50 5.64 -8.01
CA VAL A 214 -10.29 4.88 -8.30
C VAL A 214 -10.61 3.66 -9.14
N GLU A 215 -10.00 3.59 -10.33
CA GLU A 215 -9.94 2.38 -11.17
C GLU A 215 -8.58 1.73 -11.06
N ILE A 216 -8.55 0.40 -10.96
CA ILE A 216 -7.33 -0.39 -10.70
C ILE A 216 -7.19 -1.47 -11.77
N GLU A 217 -6.23 -1.28 -12.66
CA GLU A 217 -6.12 -2.12 -13.85
C GLU A 217 -4.80 -2.87 -13.92
N HIS A 218 -4.92 -4.16 -14.24
CA HIS A 218 -3.75 -5.01 -14.52
C HIS A 218 -3.02 -4.53 -15.78
N THR A 219 -3.75 -4.06 -16.79
CA THR A 219 -3.20 -3.60 -18.05
C THR A 219 -3.95 -2.37 -18.51
N ALA A 220 -3.23 -1.39 -19.04
CA ALA A 220 -3.87 -0.20 -19.60
C ALA A 220 -4.86 -0.56 -20.72
N ASN A 221 -6.09 -0.09 -20.58
CA ASN A 221 -7.15 -0.14 -21.58
C ASN A 221 -7.75 1.26 -21.74
N LEU A 222 -8.59 1.46 -22.76
CA LEU A 222 -9.35 2.72 -22.93
C LEU A 222 -10.62 2.76 -22.10
N ASP A 223 -10.95 1.69 -21.39
CA ASP A 223 -12.18 1.55 -20.62
C ASP A 223 -12.02 2.29 -19.29
N SER A 224 -10.90 2.13 -18.58
CA SER A 224 -10.65 2.84 -17.31
C SER A 224 -10.84 4.37 -17.34
N PRO A 225 -10.39 5.17 -18.34
CA PRO A 225 -10.77 6.58 -18.40
C PRO A 225 -12.27 6.84 -18.63
N ARG A 226 -12.95 5.96 -19.36
CA ARG A 226 -14.40 6.08 -19.64
C ARG A 226 -15.21 5.67 -18.41
N ASP A 227 -14.80 4.60 -17.75
CA ASP A 227 -15.41 4.11 -16.52
C ASP A 227 -15.32 5.17 -15.43
N ILE A 228 -14.15 5.81 -15.25
CA ILE A 228 -14.00 6.98 -14.37
C ILE A 228 -14.97 8.11 -14.75
N LEU A 229 -15.15 8.40 -16.04
CA LEU A 229 -16.04 9.48 -16.47
C LEU A 229 -17.49 9.18 -16.12
N ASP A 230 -17.94 7.97 -16.41
CA ASP A 230 -19.27 7.47 -16.08
C ASP A 230 -19.48 7.44 -14.57
N ASP A 231 -18.47 7.00 -13.82
CA ASP A 231 -18.52 6.91 -12.37
C ASP A 231 -18.56 8.28 -11.71
N VAL A 232 -17.79 9.26 -12.18
CA VAL A 232 -17.87 10.63 -11.69
C VAL A 232 -19.27 11.20 -11.92
N ALA A 233 -19.86 10.97 -13.10
CA ALA A 233 -21.20 11.44 -13.40
C ALA A 233 -22.26 10.80 -12.49
N VAL A 234 -22.20 9.47 -12.33
CA VAL A 234 -23.11 8.70 -11.46
C VAL A 234 -22.94 9.09 -9.99
N PHE A 235 -21.71 9.20 -9.52
CA PHE A 235 -21.37 9.56 -8.15
C PHE A 235 -21.87 10.96 -7.80
N CYS A 236 -21.54 11.96 -8.62
CA CYS A 236 -21.97 13.34 -8.40
C CYS A 236 -23.50 13.46 -8.37
N SER A 237 -24.19 12.76 -9.27
CA SER A 237 -25.65 12.77 -9.35
C SER A 237 -26.32 12.09 -8.15
N ARG A 238 -25.81 10.91 -7.73
CA ARG A 238 -26.39 10.12 -6.64
C ARG A 238 -26.19 10.74 -5.27
N TYR A 239 -25.00 11.28 -5.03
CA TYR A 239 -24.61 11.79 -3.71
C TYR A 239 -24.67 13.31 -3.60
N ASP A 240 -25.24 13.99 -4.62
CA ASP A 240 -25.35 15.45 -4.69
C ASP A 240 -24.00 16.17 -4.46
N ILE A 241 -22.94 15.62 -5.05
CA ILE A 241 -21.58 16.15 -4.95
C ILE A 241 -21.31 17.06 -6.14
N ASP A 242 -20.82 18.27 -5.86
CA ASP A 242 -20.36 19.18 -6.91
C ASP A 242 -19.19 18.53 -7.67
N LYS A 243 -19.29 18.47 -9.00
CA LYS A 243 -18.27 17.88 -9.88
C LYS A 243 -16.86 18.46 -9.65
N SER A 244 -16.73 19.72 -9.23
CA SER A 244 -15.44 20.33 -8.90
C SER A 244 -14.74 19.67 -7.71
N LYS A 245 -15.48 18.93 -6.89
CA LYS A 245 -15.00 18.12 -5.76
C LYS A 245 -14.82 16.65 -6.11
N ALA A 246 -14.94 16.26 -7.37
CA ALA A 246 -14.74 14.89 -7.82
C ALA A 246 -13.62 14.81 -8.85
N SER A 247 -12.75 13.83 -8.70
CA SER A 247 -11.68 13.54 -9.65
C SER A 247 -11.50 12.03 -9.82
N GLY A 248 -10.74 11.63 -10.83
CA GLY A 248 -10.39 10.25 -11.08
C GLY A 248 -8.95 9.93 -10.73
N LEU A 249 -8.70 8.66 -10.40
CA LEU A 249 -7.39 8.07 -10.29
C LEU A 249 -7.42 6.70 -10.97
N ILE A 250 -6.50 6.48 -11.91
CA ILE A 250 -6.29 5.18 -12.53
C ILE A 250 -4.94 4.65 -12.05
N VAL A 251 -4.94 3.49 -11.39
CA VAL A 251 -3.73 2.79 -10.98
C VAL A 251 -3.43 1.68 -11.98
N LEU A 252 -2.24 1.71 -12.58
CA LEU A 252 -1.83 0.77 -13.63
C LEU A 252 -0.60 -0.02 -13.22
N THR A 253 -0.57 -1.34 -13.44
CA THR A 253 0.67 -2.10 -13.22
C THR A 253 1.75 -1.78 -14.26
N GLU A 254 1.33 -1.48 -15.50
CA GLU A 254 2.18 -0.98 -16.58
C GLU A 254 1.47 0.17 -17.31
N LEU A 255 2.19 1.26 -17.56
CA LEU A 255 1.70 2.38 -18.34
C LEU A 255 1.60 2.04 -19.84
N PRO A 256 0.58 2.56 -20.54
CA PRO A 256 0.43 2.34 -21.96
C PRO A 256 1.52 3.04 -22.78
N ASN A 257 1.73 2.57 -24.01
CA ASN A 257 2.64 3.18 -24.96
C ASN A 257 2.23 4.62 -25.30
N LYS A 258 3.16 5.44 -25.79
CA LYS A 258 2.94 6.85 -26.13
C LYS A 258 1.91 7.04 -27.25
N ARG A 259 1.85 6.09 -28.19
CA ARG A 259 0.95 6.12 -29.36
C ARG A 259 -0.46 5.60 -29.07
N THR A 260 -0.81 5.39 -27.81
CA THR A 260 -2.16 4.96 -27.43
C THR A 260 -3.05 6.17 -27.25
N GLU A 261 -4.33 6.02 -27.59
CA GLU A 261 -5.36 7.05 -27.40
C GLU A 261 -5.63 7.35 -25.91
N TYR A 262 -5.11 6.53 -24.99
CA TYR A 262 -5.28 6.69 -23.54
C TYR A 262 -4.89 8.09 -23.08
N TRP A 263 -3.73 8.58 -23.51
CA TRP A 263 -3.20 9.87 -23.08
C TRP A 263 -4.00 11.05 -23.65
N GLU A 264 -4.47 10.92 -24.88
CA GLU A 264 -5.32 11.93 -25.53
C GLU A 264 -6.68 11.96 -24.84
N LEU A 265 -7.28 10.80 -24.57
CA LEU A 265 -8.58 10.67 -23.92
C LEU A 265 -8.60 11.32 -22.53
N ILE A 266 -7.64 11.02 -21.64
CA ILE A 266 -7.61 11.66 -20.31
C ILE A 266 -7.41 13.19 -20.41
N THR A 267 -6.63 13.64 -21.39
CA THR A 267 -6.40 15.07 -21.64
C THR A 267 -7.67 15.75 -22.14
N ASP A 268 -8.42 15.09 -23.01
CA ASP A 268 -9.66 15.63 -23.58
C ASP A 268 -10.81 15.61 -22.57
N ILE A 269 -10.90 14.60 -21.71
CA ILE A 269 -11.83 14.57 -20.58
C ILE A 269 -11.62 15.80 -19.68
N GLU A 270 -10.38 16.14 -19.32
CA GLU A 270 -10.09 17.34 -18.53
C GLU A 270 -10.49 18.61 -19.29
N LYS A 271 -10.14 18.73 -20.58
CA LYS A 271 -10.45 19.94 -21.35
C LYS A 271 -11.93 20.17 -21.55
N VAL A 272 -12.69 19.13 -21.88
CA VAL A 272 -14.10 19.20 -22.29
C VAL A 272 -15.02 19.10 -21.07
N VAL A 273 -14.84 18.07 -20.23
CA VAL A 273 -15.75 17.77 -19.12
C VAL A 273 -15.33 18.44 -17.82
N LYS A 274 -14.07 18.91 -17.72
CA LYS A 274 -13.47 19.49 -16.50
C LYS A 274 -13.33 18.49 -15.36
N VAL A 275 -13.11 17.21 -15.69
CA VAL A 275 -12.77 16.16 -14.72
C VAL A 275 -11.30 15.83 -14.87
N LYS A 276 -10.53 15.92 -13.79
CA LYS A 276 -9.11 15.56 -13.79
C LYS A 276 -8.97 14.08 -13.45
N ILE A 277 -8.12 13.39 -14.19
CA ILE A 277 -7.81 11.97 -13.95
C ILE A 277 -6.31 11.84 -13.76
N ALA A 278 -5.87 11.37 -12.59
CA ALA A 278 -4.49 11.03 -12.34
C ALA A 278 -4.18 9.62 -12.85
N THR A 279 -2.99 9.41 -13.43
CA THR A 279 -2.50 8.09 -13.81
C THR A 279 -1.31 7.75 -12.94
N LEU A 280 -1.49 6.81 -12.01
CA LEU A 280 -0.49 6.41 -11.02
C LEU A 280 0.03 5.01 -11.32
N PRO A 281 1.30 4.84 -11.70
CA PRO A 281 1.86 3.51 -11.83
C PRO A 281 1.95 2.82 -10.46
N LEU A 282 1.61 1.53 -10.41
CA LEU A 282 1.80 0.70 -9.22
C LEU A 282 3.25 0.77 -8.71
N SER A 283 4.23 0.90 -9.61
CA SER A 283 5.63 1.03 -9.23
C SER A 283 5.94 2.30 -8.43
N SER A 284 5.35 3.45 -8.81
CA SER A 284 5.47 4.69 -8.04
C SER A 284 4.81 4.55 -6.68
N LEU A 285 3.58 4.02 -6.65
CA LEU A 285 2.83 3.83 -5.43
C LEU A 285 3.58 2.93 -4.42
N LEU A 286 4.14 1.81 -4.89
CA LEU A 286 4.94 0.93 -4.04
C LEU A 286 6.26 1.59 -3.61
N ALA A 287 6.94 2.32 -4.49
CA ALA A 287 8.18 3.02 -4.13
C ALA A 287 7.94 4.09 -3.05
N LEU A 288 6.84 4.84 -3.15
CA LEU A 288 6.41 5.81 -2.12
C LEU A 288 6.08 5.10 -0.82
N THR A 289 5.31 4.02 -0.88
CA THR A 289 4.96 3.18 0.29
C THR A 289 6.22 2.66 0.98
N TRP A 290 7.16 2.09 0.22
CA TRP A 290 8.42 1.57 0.75
C TRP A 290 9.32 2.65 1.34
N SER A 291 9.19 3.90 0.90
CA SER A 291 9.95 5.04 1.42
C SER A 291 9.24 5.78 2.55
N GLY A 292 7.97 5.45 2.85
CA GLY A 292 7.14 6.21 3.78
C GLY A 292 6.82 7.63 3.29
N SER A 293 6.86 7.86 1.98
CA SER A 293 6.56 9.16 1.36
C SER A 293 5.06 9.33 1.17
N LEU A 294 4.55 10.53 1.45
CA LEU A 294 3.14 10.87 1.21
C LEU A 294 2.89 11.09 -0.29
N LEU A 295 1.73 10.62 -0.76
CA LEU A 295 1.30 10.79 -2.14
C LEU A 295 0.79 12.21 -2.37
N CYS A 296 1.20 12.81 -3.50
CA CYS A 296 0.62 14.06 -4.00
C CYS A 296 -0.01 13.79 -5.36
N LEU A 297 -1.34 13.61 -5.38
CA LEU A 297 -2.07 13.18 -6.57
C LEU A 297 -1.88 14.13 -7.76
N THR A 298 -1.77 15.43 -7.50
CA THR A 298 -1.62 16.45 -8.55
C THR A 298 -0.34 16.30 -9.38
N ASP A 299 0.70 15.67 -8.81
CA ASP A 299 1.93 15.41 -9.55
C ASP A 299 1.76 14.27 -10.58
N PHE A 300 0.68 13.47 -10.46
CA PHE A 300 0.35 12.35 -11.34
C PHE A 300 -0.79 12.67 -12.35
N TYR A 301 -1.15 13.95 -12.53
CA TYR A 301 -1.94 14.38 -13.68
C TYR A 301 -1.07 14.32 -14.95
N LEU A 302 -0.98 13.11 -15.50
CA LEU A 302 -0.32 12.79 -16.74
C LEU A 302 -1.25 13.08 -17.93
N GLY A 303 -0.69 13.09 -19.14
CA GLY A 303 -1.45 13.38 -20.35
C GLY A 303 -0.59 13.32 -21.60
N ASN A 304 -1.11 13.77 -22.73
CA ASN A 304 -0.45 13.67 -24.03
C ASN A 304 0.97 14.31 -24.06
N ASN A 305 1.18 15.39 -23.31
CA ASN A 305 2.45 16.10 -23.22
C ASN A 305 3.36 15.62 -22.08
N ASN A 306 2.84 14.79 -21.16
CA ASN A 306 3.58 14.27 -20.02
C ASN A 306 3.12 12.84 -19.72
N THR A 307 3.80 11.86 -20.33
CA THR A 307 3.48 10.42 -20.22
C THR A 307 4.46 9.67 -19.30
N SER A 308 5.16 10.39 -18.42
CA SER A 308 6.16 9.84 -17.50
C SER A 308 5.88 10.25 -16.06
N ALA A 309 5.73 9.27 -15.18
CA ALA A 309 5.58 9.50 -13.75
C ALA A 309 6.92 9.70 -13.02
N ARG A 310 8.07 9.66 -13.74
CA ARG A 310 9.40 9.76 -13.12
C ARG A 310 9.62 11.05 -12.35
N ASN A 311 9.23 12.19 -12.94
CA ASN A 311 9.45 13.49 -12.30
C ASN A 311 8.58 13.64 -11.04
N ALA A 312 7.31 13.21 -11.14
CA ALA A 312 6.39 13.15 -10.00
C ALA A 312 6.97 12.29 -8.87
N THR A 313 7.43 11.09 -9.22
CA THR A 313 8.03 10.15 -8.27
C THR A 313 9.33 10.67 -7.67
N TYR A 314 10.19 11.30 -8.47
CA TYR A 314 11.43 11.92 -8.01
C TYR A 314 11.17 13.00 -6.96
N LYS A 315 10.20 13.89 -7.22
CA LYS A 315 9.84 14.99 -6.32
C LYS A 315 9.39 14.48 -4.94
N LEU A 316 8.65 13.37 -4.90
CA LEU A 316 8.11 12.79 -3.67
C LEU A 316 9.10 11.88 -2.93
N LEU A 317 9.99 11.20 -3.66
CA LEU A 317 11.07 10.40 -3.06
C LEU A 317 12.30 11.22 -2.67
N LEU A 318 12.44 12.44 -3.22
CA LEU A 318 13.67 13.26 -3.15
C LEU A 318 14.92 12.55 -3.70
N ARG A 319 14.71 11.57 -4.59
CA ARG A 319 15.75 10.80 -5.27
C ARG A 319 15.18 10.17 -6.52
N SER A 320 16.05 9.74 -7.44
CA SER A 320 15.61 8.96 -8.59
C SER A 320 15.06 7.61 -8.16
N ILE A 321 13.96 7.20 -8.81
CA ILE A 321 13.48 5.83 -8.72
C ILE A 321 14.45 4.89 -9.46
N ASN A 322 14.77 3.75 -8.86
CA ASN A 322 15.72 2.79 -9.39
C ASN A 322 15.08 1.84 -10.42
N ILE A 323 14.46 2.41 -11.45
CA ILE A 323 13.91 1.70 -12.61
C ILE A 323 14.62 2.23 -13.86
N PRO A 324 15.14 1.36 -14.75
CA PRO A 324 15.83 1.78 -15.97
C PRO A 324 14.98 2.73 -16.83
N ASN A 325 15.62 3.63 -17.57
CA ASN A 325 14.95 4.54 -18.52
C ASN A 325 14.18 3.77 -19.59
N LYS A 326 13.11 4.39 -20.12
CA LYS A 326 12.17 3.81 -21.10
C LYS A 326 11.58 2.49 -20.60
N ASN A 327 10.89 2.56 -19.47
CA ASN A 327 10.29 1.38 -18.83
C ASN A 327 8.81 1.60 -18.53
N SER A 328 7.96 0.69 -19.00
CA SER A 328 6.50 0.74 -18.89
C SER A 328 6.02 0.79 -17.45
N LEU A 329 6.83 0.34 -16.48
CA LEU A 329 6.48 0.43 -15.07
C LEU A 329 6.30 1.88 -14.58
N ILE A 330 6.91 2.88 -15.23
CA ILE A 330 6.97 4.26 -14.71
C ILE A 330 6.77 5.34 -15.79
N GLU A 331 6.92 5.00 -17.07
CA GLU A 331 6.68 5.91 -18.17
C GLU A 331 6.25 5.18 -19.43
N ALA A 332 5.60 5.89 -20.36
CA ALA A 332 5.30 5.35 -21.68
C ALA A 332 6.61 5.07 -22.45
N ALA A 333 7.05 3.81 -22.41
CA ALA A 333 8.37 3.38 -22.84
C ALA A 333 8.55 3.24 -24.35
N LYS A 334 7.45 3.06 -25.09
CA LYS A 334 7.42 2.87 -26.55
C LYS A 334 6.42 3.80 -27.19
#